data_AF-A0A1Y1UVA7-F1
#
_entry.id   AF-A0A1Y1UVA7-F1
#
_cell.length_a   1.000
_cell.length_b   1.000
_cell.length_c   1.000
_cell.angle_alpha   90.00
_cell.angle_beta   90.00
_cell.angle_gamma   90.00
#
_symmetry.space_group_name_H-M   'P 1'
#
loop_
_entity.id
_entity.type
_entity.pdbx_description
1 polymer ?
#
loop_
_entity_poly.entity_id
_entity_poly.type
_entity_poly.pdbx_seq_one_letter_code
_entity_poly.pdbx_strand_id
1 'polypeptide(L)'
;MYLKFDLYSNEEVERLAILISNKSELTDNTTSYILDPQLPCKQCKKVIECPGHLGRIPIYQYIVHPLFVNIVCKELTHICPICKKYNVTLDIKSKCCGTRIKSTSFSLHKFT
;
A
#
# COMPACT_ATOMS: atom_id res chain seq x y z
N MET A 1 22.11 -15.67 9.78
CA MET A 1 21.15 -15.04 8.86
C MET A 1 20.33 -14.04 9.67
N TYR A 2 20.39 -12.75 9.35
CA TYR A 2 19.59 -11.73 10.03
C TYR A 2 18.42 -11.35 9.12
N LEU A 3 17.20 -11.39 9.65
CA LEU A 3 16.01 -10.96 8.95
C LEU A 3 15.77 -9.48 9.27
N LYS A 4 15.64 -8.65 8.23
CA LYS A 4 15.25 -7.24 8.35
C LYS A 4 13.81 -7.09 7.84
N PHE A 5 12.95 -6.50 8.66
CA PHE A 5 11.59 -6.17 8.29
C PHE A 5 11.53 -4.73 7.77
N ASP A 6 10.91 -4.54 6.62
CA ASP A 6 10.74 -3.23 5.98
C ASP A 6 9.48 -3.22 5.12
N LEU A 7 9.05 -2.03 4.69
CA LEU A 7 7.94 -1.87 3.74
C LEU A 7 8.43 -1.98 2.31
N TYR A 8 7.67 -2.66 1.45
CA TYR A 8 7.96 -2.66 0.02
C TYR A 8 7.70 -1.28 -0.59
N SER A 9 8.69 -0.76 -1.31
CA SER A 9 8.51 0.39 -2.20
C SER A 9 7.73 -0.01 -3.46
N ASN A 10 7.12 0.97 -4.14
CA ASN A 10 6.42 0.73 -5.40
C ASN A 10 7.34 0.10 -6.46
N GLU A 11 8.58 0.57 -6.56
CA GLU A 11 9.60 0.03 -7.48
C GLU A 11 9.91 -1.44 -7.19
N GLU A 12 10.00 -1.83 -5.91
CA GLU A 12 10.21 -3.23 -5.53
C GLU A 12 9.02 -4.10 -5.88
N VAL A 13 7.80 -3.63 -5.62
CA VAL A 13 6.58 -4.36 -6.01
C VAL A 13 6.52 -4.54 -7.52
N GLU A 14 6.82 -3.49 -8.29
CA GLU A 14 6.82 -3.56 -9.76
C GLU A 14 7.86 -4.51 -10.31
N ARG A 15 9.04 -4.58 -9.69
CA ARG A 15 10.14 -5.48 -10.07
C ARG A 15 9.87 -6.93 -9.69
N LEU A 16 9.27 -7.17 -8.53
CA LEU A 16 9.12 -8.51 -7.95
C LEU A 16 7.79 -9.19 -8.31
N ALA A 17 6.75 -8.41 -8.66
CA ALA A 17 5.42 -8.93 -8.89
C ALA A 17 4.94 -8.78 -10.34
N ILE A 18 4.28 -9.82 -10.83
CA ILE A 18 3.72 -9.91 -12.18
C ILE A 18 2.47 -9.06 -12.28
N LEU A 19 2.40 -8.24 -13.33
CA LEU A 19 1.20 -7.45 -13.60
C LEU A 19 0.02 -8.37 -13.99
N ILE A 20 -1.02 -8.34 -13.17
CA ILE A 20 -2.32 -8.95 -13.47
C ILE A 20 -3.15 -7.93 -14.25
N SER A 21 -3.35 -8.21 -15.53
CA SER A 21 -4.09 -7.34 -16.44
C SER A 21 -5.56 -7.77 -16.57
N ASN A 22 -5.84 -9.06 -16.37
CA ASN A 22 -7.17 -9.63 -16.56
C ASN A 22 -7.64 -10.40 -15.32
N LYS A 23 -8.95 -10.41 -15.06
CA LYS A 23 -9.54 -11.15 -13.94
C LYS A 23 -9.24 -12.64 -13.99
N SER A 24 -9.12 -13.24 -15.17
CA SER A 24 -8.79 -14.67 -15.34
C SER A 24 -7.41 -15.03 -14.79
N GLU A 25 -6.47 -14.08 -14.78
CA GLU A 25 -5.09 -14.29 -14.30
C GLU A 25 -5.01 -14.41 -12.77
N LEU A 26 -6.09 -14.07 -12.06
CA LEU A 26 -6.20 -14.27 -10.61
C LEU A 26 -6.47 -15.73 -10.23
N THR A 27 -7.02 -16.52 -11.16
CA THR A 27 -7.48 -17.89 -10.91
C THR A 27 -6.75 -18.92 -11.75
N ASP A 28 -5.90 -18.49 -12.67
CA ASP A 28 -5.10 -19.38 -13.52
C ASP A 28 -3.66 -19.53 -12.99
N ASN A 29 -2.81 -20.19 -13.78
CA ASN A 29 -1.45 -20.54 -13.38
C ASN A 29 -0.45 -19.38 -13.55
N THR A 30 -0.91 -18.12 -13.64
CA THR A 30 -0.05 -16.92 -13.77
C THR A 30 0.79 -16.68 -12.51
N THR A 31 0.20 -16.80 -11.32
CA THR A 31 0.87 -16.60 -10.02
C THR A 31 1.12 -17.90 -9.25
N SER A 32 0.76 -19.03 -9.87
CA SER A 32 0.51 -20.33 -9.23
C SER A 32 1.58 -20.80 -8.23
N TYR A 33 1.12 -21.38 -7.12
CA TYR A 33 1.88 -22.27 -6.24
C TYR A 33 1.19 -23.64 -5.97
N ILE A 34 -0.06 -23.91 -6.37
CA ILE A 34 -0.49 -24.54 -7.64
C ILE A 34 -2.02 -24.44 -7.65
N LEU A 35 -2.62 -23.98 -8.74
CA LEU A 35 -4.05 -24.13 -9.04
C LEU A 35 -4.12 -24.81 -10.41
N ASP A 36 -4.66 -26.03 -10.46
CA ASP A 36 -4.54 -27.06 -11.51
C ASP A 36 -3.12 -27.63 -11.75
N PRO A 37 -2.78 -28.80 -11.14
CA PRO A 37 -1.49 -29.46 -11.32
C PRO A 37 -1.29 -30.08 -12.71
N GLN A 38 -2.29 -30.02 -13.60
CA GLN A 38 -2.11 -30.47 -14.98
C GLN A 38 -1.50 -29.37 -15.88
N LEU A 39 -1.54 -28.12 -15.44
CA LEU A 39 -1.05 -26.98 -16.22
C LEU A 39 0.26 -26.41 -15.62
N PRO A 40 1.29 -26.15 -16.43
CA PRO A 40 2.51 -25.54 -15.94
C PRO A 40 2.28 -24.07 -15.54
N CYS A 41 3.03 -23.60 -14.55
CA CYS A 41 3.05 -22.18 -14.22
C CYS A 41 3.47 -21.36 -15.44
N LYS A 42 2.76 -20.25 -15.72
CA LYS A 42 3.05 -19.42 -16.90
C LYS A 42 4.41 -18.72 -16.82
N GLN A 43 5.00 -18.61 -15.63
CA GLN A 43 6.25 -17.90 -15.37
C GLN A 43 7.46 -18.84 -15.39
N CYS A 44 7.49 -19.82 -14.50
CA CYS A 44 8.61 -20.77 -14.42
C CYS A 44 8.49 -21.96 -15.39
N LYS A 45 7.32 -22.16 -16.03
CA LYS A 45 7.01 -23.31 -16.90
C LYS A 45 7.11 -24.67 -16.21
N LYS A 46 7.15 -24.70 -14.88
CA LYS A 46 7.17 -25.92 -14.07
C LYS A 46 5.81 -26.19 -13.44
N VAL A 47 5.52 -27.46 -13.20
CA VAL A 47 4.26 -27.93 -12.62
C VAL A 47 4.39 -28.10 -11.10
N ILE A 48 5.40 -28.84 -10.64
CA ILE A 48 5.50 -29.27 -9.23
C ILE A 48 6.46 -28.37 -8.43
N GLU A 49 7.53 -27.87 -9.06
CA GLU A 49 8.59 -27.11 -8.39
C GLU A 49 8.36 -25.59 -8.42
N CYS A 50 7.15 -25.13 -8.75
CA CYS A 50 6.88 -23.70 -8.76
C CYS A 50 6.81 -23.19 -7.32
N PRO A 51 7.64 -22.20 -6.90
CA PRO A 51 7.62 -21.65 -5.55
C PRO A 51 6.52 -20.60 -5.32
N GLY A 52 5.71 -20.31 -6.35
CA GLY A 52 4.75 -19.22 -6.34
C GLY A 52 5.37 -17.94 -6.87
N HIS A 53 4.53 -17.10 -7.47
CA HIS A 53 4.95 -15.80 -7.97
C HIS A 53 3.99 -14.71 -7.48
N LEU A 54 4.56 -13.61 -7.00
CA LEU A 54 3.76 -12.47 -6.57
C LEU A 54 3.05 -11.86 -7.77
N GLY A 55 1.77 -11.54 -7.60
CA GLY A 55 0.97 -10.78 -8.55
C GLY A 55 0.74 -9.35 -8.05
N ARG A 56 0.61 -8.39 -8.97
CA ARG A 56 0.21 -7.01 -8.68
C ARG A 56 -0.94 -6.61 -9.58
N ILE A 57 -1.92 -5.92 -9.00
CA ILE A 57 -3.03 -5.30 -9.72
C ILE A 57 -2.78 -3.79 -9.75
N PRO A 58 -2.87 -3.13 -10.91
CA PRO A 58 -2.68 -1.69 -10.98
C PRO A 58 -3.86 -0.98 -10.31
N ILE A 59 -3.55 0.00 -9.46
CA ILE A 59 -4.55 0.83 -8.79
C ILE A 59 -4.27 2.29 -9.17
N TYR A 60 -5.27 2.96 -9.74
CA TYR A 60 -5.13 4.35 -10.23
C TYR A 60 -5.42 5.40 -9.14
N GLN A 61 -5.66 4.96 -7.91
CA GLN A 61 -5.96 5.79 -6.76
C GLN A 61 -5.10 5.37 -5.57
N TYR A 62 -4.72 6.35 -4.74
CA TYR A 62 -3.99 6.07 -3.52
C TYR A 62 -4.90 5.40 -2.49
N ILE A 63 -4.48 4.24 -1.99
CA ILE A 63 -5.18 3.51 -0.93
C ILE A 63 -4.33 3.57 0.34
N VAL A 64 -4.92 4.02 1.44
CA VAL A 64 -4.27 3.96 2.75
C VAL A 64 -4.30 2.51 3.22
N HIS A 65 -3.12 1.96 3.52
CA HIS A 65 -3.01 0.59 3.99
C HIS A 65 -3.71 0.43 5.36
N PRO A 66 -4.66 -0.51 5.52
CA PRO A 66 -5.50 -0.62 6.72
C PRO A 66 -4.71 -0.74 8.03
N LEU A 67 -3.61 -1.50 8.03
CA LEU A 67 -2.77 -1.68 9.23
C LEU A 67 -2.05 -0.39 9.67
N PHE A 68 -1.90 0.59 8.78
CA PHE A 68 -1.14 1.82 9.05
C PHE A 68 -2.04 3.04 9.23
N VAL A 69 -3.37 2.89 9.18
CA VAL A 69 -4.32 4.00 9.31
C VAL A 69 -4.07 4.84 10.56
N ASN A 70 -3.90 4.20 11.73
CA ASN A 70 -3.65 4.91 12.98
C ASN A 70 -2.32 5.68 12.98
N ILE A 71 -1.29 5.11 12.36
CA ILE A 71 0.03 5.76 12.23
C ILE A 71 -0.09 6.98 11.32
N VAL A 72 -0.73 6.82 10.16
CA VAL A 72 -0.97 7.93 9.22
C VAL A 72 -1.79 9.03 9.89
N CYS A 73 -2.90 8.69 10.55
CA CYS A 73 -3.73 9.65 11.28
C CYS A 73 -2.93 10.42 12.33
N LYS A 74 -2.03 9.75 13.07
CA LYS A 74 -1.13 10.40 14.02
C LYS A 74 -0.18 11.37 13.32
N GLU A 75 0.47 10.95 12.24
CA GLU A 75 1.40 11.82 11.51
C GLU A 75 0.70 13.03 10.87
N LEU A 76 -0.54 12.86 10.43
CA LEU A 76 -1.35 13.98 9.93
C LEU A 76 -1.58 15.04 11.01
N THR A 77 -1.64 14.68 12.30
CA THR A 77 -1.78 15.67 13.38
C THR A 77 -0.60 16.63 13.50
N HIS A 78 0.59 16.19 13.08
CA HIS A 78 1.81 16.99 13.06
C HIS A 78 1.90 17.92 11.84
N ILE A 79 0.94 17.84 10.90
CA ILE A 79 0.91 18.67 9.69
C ILE A 79 -0.08 19.81 9.87
N CYS A 80 0.36 21.06 9.72
CA CYS A 80 -0.57 22.19 9.75
C CYS A 80 -1.55 22.10 8.56
N PRO A 81 -2.88 22.09 8.78
CA PRO A 81 -3.85 21.98 7.69
C PRO A 81 -3.85 23.20 6.76
N ILE A 82 -3.32 24.34 7.20
CA ILE A 82 -3.28 25.61 6.45
C ILE A 82 -1.99 25.71 5.63
N CYS A 83 -0.83 25.73 6.28
CA CYS A 83 0.47 25.94 5.60
C CYS A 83 1.16 24.65 5.16
N LYS A 84 0.59 23.47 5.49
CA LYS A 84 1.10 22.13 5.15
C LYS A 84 2.50 21.82 5.68
N LYS A 85 3.04 22.64 6.58
CA LYS A 85 4.33 22.36 7.25
C LYS A 85 4.17 21.25 8.27
N TYR A 86 5.08 20.29 8.22
CA TYR A 86 5.24 19.27 9.25
C TYR A 86 6.01 19.84 10.43
N ASN A 87 5.51 19.65 11.64
CA ASN A 87 6.22 19.94 12.87
C ASN A 87 5.84 18.92 13.94
N VAL A 88 6.83 18.16 14.38
CA VAL A 88 6.71 17.07 15.37
C VAL A 88 6.08 17.54 16.69
N THR A 89 6.19 18.82 17.02
CA THR A 89 5.60 19.40 18.24
C THR A 89 4.16 19.86 18.07
N LEU A 90 3.62 19.87 16.84
CA LEU A 90 2.22 20.21 16.58
C LEU A 90 1.32 19.03 16.97
N ASP A 91 0.50 19.20 18.01
CA ASP A 91 -0.65 18.33 18.27
C ASP A 91 -1.94 19.01 17.79
N ILE A 92 -3.08 18.31 17.71
CA ILE A 92 -4.40 18.83 17.31
C ILE A 92 -4.81 20.05 18.16
N LYS A 93 -4.23 20.25 19.35
CA LYS A 93 -4.49 21.40 20.24
C LYS A 93 -3.54 22.59 20.03
N SER A 94 -2.53 22.44 19.16
CA SER A 94 -1.49 23.43 18.93
C SER A 94 -1.99 24.62 18.08
N LYS A 95 -1.25 25.73 18.18
CA LYS A 95 -1.44 26.91 17.32
C LYS A 95 -0.40 26.87 16.20
N CYS A 96 -0.86 27.02 14.96
CA CYS A 96 0.01 27.23 13.80
C CYS A 96 -0.58 28.35 12.94
N CYS A 97 0.24 29.15 12.28
CA CYS A 97 -0.23 30.30 11.48
C CYS A 97 -1.18 31.25 12.25
N GLY A 98 -0.94 31.44 13.55
CA GLY A 98 -1.78 32.28 14.42
C GLY A 98 -3.17 31.71 14.72
N THR A 99 -3.53 30.54 14.20
CA THR A 99 -4.84 29.90 14.38
C THR A 99 -4.70 28.61 15.18
N ARG A 100 -5.72 28.31 15.99
CA ARG A 100 -5.79 27.03 16.71
C ARG A 100 -6.27 25.96 15.75
N ILE A 101 -5.50 24.89 15.61
CA ILE A 101 -5.91 23.73 14.83
C ILE A 101 -7.10 23.08 15.54
N LYS A 102 -8.15 22.70 14.80
CA LYS A 102 -9.29 21.93 15.30
C LYS A 102 -9.23 20.51 14.72
N SER A 103 -9.79 19.53 15.42
CA SER A 103 -9.91 18.16 14.89
C SER A 103 -10.66 18.12 13.55
N THR A 104 -11.61 19.04 13.35
CA THR A 104 -12.42 19.14 12.12
C THR A 104 -11.73 19.88 10.97
N SER A 105 -10.56 20.48 11.17
CA SER A 105 -9.82 21.17 10.08
C SER A 105 -9.07 20.20 9.16
N PHE A 106 -8.87 18.97 9.60
CA PHE A 106 -8.50 17.87 8.70
C PHE A 106 -9.79 17.33 8.10
N SER A 107 -10.35 18.06 7.14
CA SER A 107 -11.39 17.53 6.28
C SER A 107 -10.79 16.37 5.50
N LEU A 108 -10.87 15.15 6.04
CA LEU A 108 -10.97 13.96 5.19
C LEU A 108 -12.17 14.27 4.31
N HIS A 109 -11.92 14.56 3.04
CA HIS A 109 -12.98 14.88 2.09
C HIS A 109 -14.11 13.85 2.29
N LYS A 110 -15.29 14.33 2.69
CA LYS A 110 -16.51 13.54 2.52
C LYS A 110 -16.57 13.29 1.02
N PHE A 111 -16.43 12.03 0.62
CA PHE A 111 -16.78 11.61 -0.72
C PHE A 111 -18.29 11.90 -0.86
N THR A 112 -18.62 13.01 -1.52
CA THR A 112 -19.96 13.32 -2.03
C THR A 112 -20.12 12.69 -3.39
#